data_AF-A0A4Q3V6E5-F1
#
_entry.id   AF-A0A4Q3V6E5-F1
#
_cell.length_a   1.000
_cell.length_b   1.000
_cell.length_c   1.000
_cell.angle_alpha   90.00
_cell.angle_beta   90.00
_cell.angle_gamma   90.00
#
_symmetry.space_group_name_H-M   'P 1'
#
loop_
_entity.id
_entity.type
_entity.pdbx_description
1 polymer ?
#
loop_
_entity_poly.entity_id
_entity_poly.type
_entity_poly.pdbx_seq_one_letter_code
_entity_poly.pdbx_strand_id
1 'polypeptide(L)'
;MRRAFPFLLLLAGCASTHPVAEKIDMALPDGARVTGGNEKDQGTQFRYELQYETDTKAAKLAEFYKAKGMDALVQGESMNAVGSSPKGQLLKIDAKDKAGTHQVTVVAIQPKDAPR
;
A
#
# COMPACT_ATOMS: atom_id res chain seq x y z
N MET A 1 8.55 -40.90 -29.00
CA MET A 1 7.72 -40.57 -27.82
C MET A 1 8.63 -40.31 -26.63
N ARG A 2 8.75 -39.06 -26.17
CA ARG A 2 9.37 -38.71 -24.88
C ARG A 2 8.54 -37.59 -24.25
N ARG A 3 7.84 -37.90 -23.16
CA ARG A 3 7.12 -36.96 -22.31
C ARG A 3 8.15 -36.31 -21.39
N ALA A 4 8.36 -35.00 -21.52
CA ALA A 4 9.10 -34.22 -20.53
C ALA A 4 8.10 -33.66 -19.52
N PHE A 5 8.29 -34.02 -18.26
CA PHE A 5 7.52 -33.56 -17.11
C PHE A 5 7.56 -32.02 -17.02
N PRO A 6 6.45 -31.35 -16.67
CA PRO A 6 6.50 -29.92 -16.40
C PRO A 6 7.35 -29.71 -15.15
N PHE A 7 8.44 -28.96 -15.36
CA PHE A 7 9.24 -28.39 -14.29
C PHE A 7 8.30 -27.67 -13.34
N LEU A 8 8.18 -28.21 -12.12
CA LEU A 8 7.49 -27.57 -11.02
C LEU A 8 8.35 -26.37 -10.62
N LEU A 9 8.09 -25.21 -11.24
CA LEU A 9 8.74 -23.96 -10.86
C LEU A 9 8.28 -23.65 -9.44
N LEU A 10 9.21 -23.77 -8.48
CA LEU A 10 9.00 -23.31 -7.12
C LEU A 10 8.57 -21.84 -7.16
N LEU A 11 7.33 -21.57 -6.76
CA LEU A 11 6.86 -20.28 -6.30
C LEU A 11 7.65 -19.94 -5.03
N ALA A 12 8.87 -19.45 -5.22
CA ALA A 12 9.61 -18.77 -4.18
C ALA A 12 8.73 -17.60 -3.73
N GLY A 13 8.32 -17.63 -2.46
CA GLY A 13 7.47 -16.63 -1.85
C GLY A 13 8.00 -15.24 -2.10
N CYS A 14 7.36 -14.53 -3.02
CA CYS A 14 7.62 -13.12 -3.28
C CYS A 14 6.86 -12.31 -2.22
N ALA A 15 7.31 -12.44 -0.97
CA ALA A 15 7.03 -11.48 0.09
C ALA A 15 8.34 -10.76 0.41
N SER A 16 8.99 -10.20 -0.62
CA SER A 16 9.92 -9.10 -0.37
C SER A 16 9.06 -7.91 0.08
N THR A 17 8.78 -7.84 1.38
CA THR A 17 8.20 -6.67 2.01
C THR A 17 9.10 -5.49 1.65
N HIS A 18 8.56 -4.54 0.90
CA HIS A 18 9.33 -3.37 0.50
C HIS A 18 9.76 -2.64 1.78
N PRO A 19 11.02 -2.20 1.92
CA PRO A 19 11.53 -1.63 3.18
C PRO A 19 10.71 -0.41 3.66
N VAL A 20 10.11 0.33 2.72
CA VAL A 20 9.19 1.43 3.02
C VAL A 20 7.85 0.93 3.59
N ALA A 21 7.34 -0.22 3.14
CA ALA A 21 6.10 -0.78 3.67
C ALA A 21 6.23 -1.17 5.16
N GLU A 22 7.39 -1.66 5.58
CA GLU A 22 7.69 -1.99 6.99
C GLU A 22 7.74 -0.74 7.88
N LYS A 23 8.19 0.39 7.32
CA LYS A 23 8.23 1.68 8.04
C LYS A 23 6.83 2.26 8.26
N ILE A 24 5.95 2.13 7.27
CA ILE A 24 4.56 2.61 7.34
C ILE A 24 3.71 1.72 8.27
N ASP A 25 4.05 0.43 8.38
CA ASP A 25 3.37 -0.55 9.25
C ASP A 25 1.86 -0.58 9.03
N MET A 26 1.47 -0.66 7.77
CA MET A 26 0.08 -0.68 7.35
C MET A 26 -0.24 -1.99 6.66
N ALA A 27 -1.38 -2.59 7.05
CA ALA A 27 -1.89 -3.76 6.36
C ALA A 27 -2.26 -3.41 4.92
N LEU A 28 -1.75 -4.19 3.97
CA LEU A 28 -2.14 -4.09 2.57
C LEU A 28 -3.35 -5.01 2.32
N PRO A 29 -4.27 -4.64 1.41
CA PRO A 29 -5.38 -5.51 1.04
C PRO A 29 -4.88 -6.76 0.29
N ASP A 30 -5.67 -7.83 0.31
CA ASP A 30 -5.31 -9.08 -0.36
C ASP A 30 -5.05 -8.87 -1.86
N GLY A 31 -4.03 -9.54 -2.37
CA GLY A 31 -3.61 -9.41 -3.77
C GLY A 31 -2.93 -8.07 -4.10
N ALA A 32 -2.66 -7.20 -3.12
CA ALA A 32 -1.85 -6.01 -3.34
C ALA A 32 -0.42 -6.39 -3.73
N ARG A 33 0.06 -5.82 -4.83
CA ARG A 33 1.44 -5.93 -5.29
C ARG A 33 2.13 -4.59 -5.16
N VAL A 34 3.14 -4.50 -4.30
CA VAL A 34 3.95 -3.29 -4.19
C VAL A 34 4.74 -3.09 -5.48
N THR A 35 4.59 -1.91 -6.10
CA THR A 35 5.24 -1.53 -7.36
C THR A 35 6.36 -0.52 -7.15
N GLY A 36 6.39 0.16 -6.01
CA GLY A 36 7.50 1.02 -5.64
C GLY A 36 7.38 1.58 -4.24
N GLY A 37 8.47 2.17 -3.75
CA GLY A 37 8.44 2.98 -2.56
C GLY A 37 9.60 3.97 -2.53
N ASN A 38 9.36 5.11 -1.91
CA ASN A 38 10.30 6.20 -1.79
C ASN A 38 10.32 6.73 -0.35
N GLU A 39 11.47 7.24 0.06
CA GLU A 39 11.67 7.88 1.35
C GLU A 39 12.34 9.22 1.10
N LYS A 40 11.74 10.28 1.61
CA LYS A 40 12.25 11.63 1.48
C LYS A 40 12.38 12.28 2.84
N ASP A 41 13.61 12.65 3.19
CA ASP A 41 13.87 13.58 4.28
C ASP A 41 13.47 15.00 3.84
N GLN A 42 12.58 15.65 4.59
CA GLN A 42 12.14 17.02 4.36
C GLN A 42 12.50 17.94 5.54
N GLY A 43 13.68 17.77 6.11
CA GLY A 43 14.21 18.65 7.15
C GLY A 43 13.59 18.36 8.52
N THR A 44 12.31 18.67 8.71
CA THR A 44 11.56 18.49 9.97
C THR A 44 10.68 17.22 10.00
N GLN A 45 10.54 16.54 8.86
CA GLN A 45 9.71 15.35 8.73
C GLN A 45 10.33 14.34 7.75
N PHE A 46 10.05 13.06 7.95
CA PHE A 46 10.23 12.03 6.96
C PHE A 46 8.92 11.80 6.21
N ARG A 47 9.00 11.72 4.89
CA ARG A 47 7.89 11.33 4.04
C ARG A 47 8.19 9.98 3.41
N TYR A 48 7.36 9.00 3.72
CA TYR A 48 7.36 7.68 3.11
C TYR A 48 6.27 7.63 2.07
N GLU A 49 6.59 7.16 0.87
CA GLU A 49 5.62 6.93 -0.20
C GLU A 49 5.70 5.47 -0.59
N LEU A 50 4.57 4.79 -0.61
CA LEU A 50 4.45 3.40 -1.05
C LEU A 50 3.40 3.36 -2.16
N GLN A 51 3.77 2.76 -3.29
CA GLN A 51 2.88 2.55 -4.41
C GLN A 51 2.63 1.05 -4.57
N TYR A 52 1.36 0.67 -4.67
CA TYR A 52 0.97 -0.70 -4.91
C TYR A 52 -0.20 -0.77 -5.89
N GLU A 53 -0.34 -1.90 -6.56
CA GLU A 53 -1.44 -2.20 -7.48
C GLU A 53 -2.32 -3.30 -6.90
N THR A 54 -3.63 -3.22 -7.12
CA THR A 54 -4.60 -4.22 -6.66
C THR A 54 -5.82 -4.27 -7.58
N ASP A 55 -6.40 -5.47 -7.70
CA ASP A 55 -7.67 -5.67 -8.41
C ASP A 55 -8.90 -5.37 -7.53
N THR A 56 -8.65 -4.97 -6.27
CA THR A 56 -9.72 -4.64 -5.32
C THR A 56 -10.37 -3.33 -5.69
N LYS A 57 -11.68 -3.36 -5.94
CA LYS A 57 -12.48 -2.16 -6.25
C LYS A 57 -12.34 -1.07 -5.19
N ALA A 58 -12.36 0.20 -5.61
CA ALA A 58 -12.28 1.37 -4.75
C ALA A 58 -13.23 1.34 -3.52
N ALA A 59 -14.47 0.85 -3.69
CA ALA A 59 -15.43 0.71 -2.60
C ALA A 59 -14.97 -0.28 -1.52
N LYS A 60 -14.45 -1.45 -1.93
CA LYS A 60 -13.89 -2.44 -1.00
C LYS A 60 -12.61 -1.95 -0.32
N LEU A 61 -11.79 -1.19 -1.05
CA LEU A 61 -10.61 -0.54 -0.45
C LEU A 61 -11.02 0.47 0.63
N ALA A 62 -12.04 1.28 0.37
CA ALA A 62 -12.56 2.21 1.37
C ALA A 62 -13.08 1.48 2.62
N GLU A 63 -13.85 0.40 2.45
CA GLU A 63 -14.34 -0.43 3.57
C GLU A 63 -13.17 -1.04 4.37
N PHE A 64 -12.16 -1.57 3.69
CA PHE A 64 -10.96 -2.10 4.33
C PHE A 64 -10.26 -1.04 5.20
N TYR A 65 -10.02 0.16 4.67
CA TYR A 65 -9.36 1.23 5.42
C TYR A 65 -10.24 1.80 6.53
N LYS A 66 -11.57 1.89 6.34
CA LYS A 66 -12.52 2.24 7.41
C LYS A 66 -12.48 1.24 8.56
N ALA A 67 -12.40 -0.05 8.26
CA ALA A 67 -12.27 -1.09 9.28
C ALA A 67 -10.94 -1.00 10.07
N LYS A 68 -9.94 -0.31 9.53
CA LYS A 68 -8.68 0.03 10.21
C LYS A 68 -8.71 1.37 10.95
N GLY A 69 -9.87 2.02 11.04
CA GLY A 69 -10.04 3.28 11.75
C GLY A 69 -9.64 4.52 10.94
N MET A 70 -9.49 4.40 9.61
CA MET A 70 -9.24 5.54 8.72
C MET A 70 -10.55 6.14 8.23
N ASP A 71 -10.56 7.44 7.96
CA ASP A 71 -11.66 8.08 7.26
C ASP A 71 -11.44 7.92 5.75
N ALA A 72 -12.33 7.16 5.09
CA ALA A 72 -12.24 6.89 3.66
C ALA A 72 -13.47 7.39 2.90
N LEU A 73 -13.22 8.04 1.78
CA LEU A 73 -14.23 8.58 0.87
C LEU A 73 -14.05 7.96 -0.52
N VAL A 74 -15.15 7.47 -1.09
CA VAL A 74 -15.19 6.98 -2.47
C VAL A 74 -15.79 8.08 -3.35
N GLN A 75 -15.09 8.44 -4.42
CA GLN A 75 -15.54 9.40 -5.43
C GLN A 75 -15.49 8.71 -6.81
N GLY A 76 -16.61 8.10 -7.21
CA GLY A 76 -16.69 7.31 -8.43
C GLY A 76 -15.76 6.09 -8.38
N GLU A 77 -14.79 6.04 -9.28
CA GLU A 77 -13.78 4.97 -9.39
C GLU A 77 -12.52 5.22 -8.56
N SER A 78 -12.46 6.37 -7.87
CA SER A 78 -11.35 6.74 -7.00
C SER A 78 -11.74 6.63 -5.52
N MET A 79 -10.74 6.40 -4.68
CA MET A 79 -10.90 6.42 -3.23
C MET A 79 -9.78 7.24 -2.61
N ASN A 80 -10.12 8.04 -1.61
CA ASN A 80 -9.16 8.72 -0.76
C ASN A 80 -9.39 8.28 0.68
N ALA A 81 -8.35 7.97 1.42
CA ALA A 81 -8.43 7.73 2.86
C ALA A 81 -7.37 8.52 3.61
N VAL A 82 -7.74 9.00 4.80
CA VAL A 82 -6.85 9.70 5.71
C VAL A 82 -6.96 9.09 7.10
N GLY A 83 -5.85 9.00 7.80
CA GLY A 83 -5.84 8.43 9.13
C GLY A 83 -4.46 8.50 9.77
N SER A 84 -4.28 7.72 10.82
CA SER A 84 -2.99 7.57 11.50
C SER A 84 -2.58 6.11 11.48
N SER A 85 -1.28 5.85 11.30
CA SER A 85 -0.73 4.51 11.48
C SER A 85 -0.67 4.14 12.98
N PRO A 86 -0.54 2.85 13.33
CA PRO A 86 -0.30 2.43 14.71
C PRO A 86 0.95 3.07 15.33
N LYS A 87 1.92 3.48 14.50
CA LYS A 87 3.14 4.19 14.89
C LYS A 87 2.97 5.71 14.98
N GLY A 88 1.73 6.22 14.93
CA GLY A 88 1.44 7.65 15.01
C GLY A 88 1.81 8.47 13.78
N GLN A 89 2.03 7.83 12.63
CA GLN A 89 2.33 8.55 11.38
C GLN A 89 1.02 9.01 10.73
N LEU A 90 1.00 10.21 10.16
CA LEU A 90 -0.16 10.67 9.39
C LEU A 90 -0.16 9.97 8.03
N LEU A 91 -1.24 9.26 7.72
CA LEU A 91 -1.42 8.51 6.49
C LEU A 91 -2.40 9.22 5.57
N LYS A 92 -2.02 9.37 4.31
CA LYS A 92 -2.91 9.72 3.19
C LYS A 92 -2.81 8.62 2.14
N ILE A 93 -3.95 8.07 1.76
CA ILE A 93 -4.06 6.98 0.79
C ILE A 93 -4.90 7.48 -0.36
N ASP A 94 -4.35 7.43 -1.56
CA ASP A 94 -5.05 7.81 -2.79
C ASP A 94 -5.09 6.57 -3.71
N ALA A 95 -6.27 6.09 -4.05
CA ALA A 95 -6.48 5.00 -4.98
C ALA A 95 -7.15 5.52 -6.26
N LYS A 96 -6.53 5.23 -7.40
CA LYS A 96 -7.04 5.60 -8.73
C LYS A 96 -7.02 4.40 -9.65
N ASP A 97 -8.02 4.28 -10.49
CA ASP A 97 -8.05 3.25 -11.51
C ASP A 97 -7.02 3.53 -12.61
N LYS A 98 -6.35 2.48 -13.07
CA LYS A 98 -5.33 2.51 -14.11
C LYS A 98 -5.38 1.22 -14.91
N ALA A 99 -5.88 1.34 -16.14
CA ALA A 99 -5.88 0.26 -17.13
C ALA A 99 -6.49 -1.07 -16.62
N GLY A 100 -7.53 -1.01 -15.79
CA GLY A 100 -8.24 -2.17 -15.26
C GLY A 100 -7.72 -2.70 -13.92
N THR A 101 -6.74 -2.01 -13.32
CA THR A 101 -6.22 -2.27 -11.96
C THR A 101 -6.21 -0.97 -11.16
N HIS A 102 -6.44 -1.03 -9.85
CA HIS A 102 -6.33 0.16 -9.01
C HIS A 102 -4.88 0.36 -8.57
N GLN A 103 -4.29 1.48 -8.97
CA GLN A 103 -3.03 1.95 -8.41
C GLN A 103 -3.32 2.74 -7.14
N VAL A 104 -2.76 2.30 -6.03
CA VAL A 104 -2.89 2.95 -4.73
C VAL A 104 -1.55 3.53 -4.31
N THR A 105 -1.59 4.80 -3.90
CA THR A 105 -0.45 5.54 -3.36
C THR A 105 -0.71 5.84 -1.89
N VAL A 106 0.17 5.35 -1.04
CA VAL A 106 0.15 5.59 0.41
C VAL A 106 1.28 6.56 0.73
N VAL A 107 0.93 7.72 1.27
CA VAL A 107 1.86 8.71 1.78
C VAL A 107 1.78 8.72 3.30
N ALA A 108 2.87 8.33 3.96
CA ALA A 108 3.00 8.46 5.40
C ALA A 108 3.94 9.63 5.72
N ILE A 109 3.52 10.48 6.66
CA ILE A 109 4.31 11.61 7.15
C ILE A 109 4.61 11.36 8.62
N GLN A 110 5.90 11.32 8.94
CA GLN A 110 6.41 11.18 10.30
C GLN A 110 7.20 12.44 10.67
N PRO A 111 6.74 13.24 11.66
CA PRO A 111 7.56 14.30 12.24
C PRO A 111 8.84 13.69 12.83
N LYS A 112 10.01 14.32 12.64
CA LYS A 112 11.26 13.80 13.20
C LYS A 112 11.28 13.80 14.73
N ASP A 113 10.48 14.68 15.32
CA ASP A 113 10.36 14.87 16.76
C ASP A 113 9.26 14.00 17.40
N ALA A 114 8.50 13.23 16.59
CA ALA A 114 7.52 12.29 17.13
C ALA A 114 8.22 11.08 17.78
N PRO A 115 7.75 10.59 18.94
CA PRO A 115 8.32 9.41 19.59
C PRO A 115 8.32 8.22 18.62
N ARG A 116 9.48 7.54 18.55
CA ARG A 116 9.76 6.43 17.63
C ARG A 116 8.95 5.18 17.93
#